data_AF-A0A645HTI1-F1
#
_entry.id   AF-A0A645HTI1-F1
#
_cell.length_a   1.000
_cell.length_b   1.000
_cell.length_c   1.000
_cell.angle_alpha   90.00
_cell.angle_beta   90.00
_cell.angle_gamma   90.00
#
_symmetry.space_group_name_H-M   'P 1'
#
loop_
_entity.id
_entity.type
_entity.pdbx_description
1 polymer ?
#
loop_
_entity_poly.entity_id
_entity_poly.type
_entity_poly.pdbx_seq_one_letter_code
_entity_poly.pdbx_strand_id
1 'polypeptide(L)'
;MRPEAEATGRMDQLSKKKPYSHLTDCVAYGADTASHLVFKSEDILTDLFCMPFCGTLIHAKGPGNPSNSLIPYVIERAEGTEACFAHVLSSRNEKDPAKVLGAEFVKGDACLHVTVRTASGCREFDFDME
;
A
#
# COMPACT_ATOMS: atom_id res chain seq x y z
N MET A 1 5.33 15.19 -19.53
CA MET A 1 5.63 13.75 -19.51
C MET A 1 7.07 13.64 -19.03
N ARG A 2 7.31 13.11 -17.83
CA ARG A 2 8.68 12.86 -17.34
C ARG A 2 8.97 11.36 -17.48
N PRO A 3 10.20 10.98 -17.82
CA PRO A 3 10.54 9.63 -18.26
C PRO A 3 10.58 8.65 -17.08
N GLU A 4 10.22 7.42 -17.39
CA GLU A 4 9.91 6.28 -16.52
C GLU A 4 11.13 5.60 -15.87
N ALA A 5 12.17 6.34 -15.48
CA ALA A 5 13.40 5.75 -14.91
C ALA A 5 13.85 6.34 -13.55
N GLU A 6 13.11 7.30 -12.99
CA GLU A 6 13.37 7.85 -11.64
C GLU A 6 12.02 8.02 -10.91
N ALA A 7 11.53 7.00 -10.22
CA ALA A 7 10.31 7.15 -9.41
C ALA A 7 10.39 6.43 -8.06
N THR A 8 11.59 6.16 -7.57
CA THR A 8 11.82 5.81 -6.16
C THR A 8 12.49 6.99 -5.47
N GLY A 9 11.94 7.43 -4.34
CA GLY A 9 12.56 8.49 -3.55
C GLY A 9 11.59 9.52 -3.00
N ARG A 10 12.17 10.47 -2.26
CA ARG A 10 11.42 11.56 -1.62
C ARG A 10 10.96 12.57 -2.66
N MET A 11 9.72 13.01 -2.50
CA MET A 11 9.10 14.08 -3.26
C MET A 11 8.66 15.17 -2.29
N ASP A 12 8.92 16.43 -2.61
CA ASP A 12 8.46 17.55 -1.76
C ASP A 12 6.94 17.59 -1.65
N GLN A 13 6.24 17.16 -2.72
CA GLN A 13 4.78 17.11 -2.77
C GLN A 13 4.30 16.20 -3.90
N LEU A 14 3.17 15.52 -3.71
CA LEU A 14 2.55 14.68 -4.74
C LEU A 14 1.94 15.51 -5.88
N SER A 15 1.25 16.60 -5.55
CA SER A 15 0.72 17.57 -6.53
C SER A 15 0.53 18.93 -5.87
N LYS A 16 0.74 20.01 -6.63
CA LYS A 16 0.40 21.38 -6.17
C LYS A 16 -1.10 21.68 -6.23
N LYS A 17 -1.89 20.81 -6.88
CA LYS A 17 -3.34 20.97 -7.04
C LYS A 17 -4.09 20.03 -6.09
N LYS A 18 -5.29 20.45 -5.69
CA LYS A 18 -6.26 19.55 -5.04
C LYS A 18 -6.51 18.31 -5.92
N PRO A 19 -6.76 17.13 -5.34
CA PRO A 19 -6.92 16.90 -3.89
C PRO A 19 -5.60 16.78 -3.13
N TYR A 20 -4.46 16.51 -3.77
CA TYR A 20 -3.22 16.09 -3.08
C TYR A 20 -2.32 17.22 -2.55
N SER A 21 -2.73 18.48 -2.71
CA SER A 21 -1.92 19.65 -2.30
C SER A 21 -1.67 19.77 -0.79
N HIS A 22 -2.35 18.99 0.03
CA HIS A 22 -2.14 18.98 1.49
C HIS A 22 -1.20 17.84 1.94
N LEU A 23 -0.78 16.97 1.02
CA LEU A 23 0.09 15.85 1.35
C LEU A 23 1.55 16.30 1.46
N THR A 24 2.21 15.88 2.53
CA THR A 24 3.62 16.11 2.84
C THR A 24 4.34 14.77 3.02
N ASP A 25 5.66 14.78 3.24
CA ASP A 25 6.49 13.58 3.44
C ASP A 25 6.28 12.51 2.34
N CYS A 26 6.13 12.94 1.08
CA CYS A 26 5.82 12.04 -0.01
C CYS A 26 7.06 11.17 -0.35
N VAL A 27 6.90 9.86 -0.35
CA VAL A 27 7.95 8.91 -0.75
C VAL A 27 7.36 7.91 -1.73
N ALA A 28 7.91 7.87 -2.94
CA ALA A 28 7.51 6.92 -3.97
C ALA A 28 8.40 5.67 -3.91
N TYR A 29 7.79 4.51 -4.15
CA TYR A 29 8.41 3.20 -4.23
C TYR A 29 7.98 2.56 -5.54
N GLY A 30 8.92 1.90 -6.21
CA GLY A 30 8.60 1.03 -7.32
C GLY A 30 7.85 -0.20 -6.80
N ALA A 31 6.94 -0.73 -7.62
CA ALA A 31 6.13 -1.89 -7.32
C ALA A 31 6.91 -2.98 -6.57
N ASP A 32 8.06 -3.39 -7.09
CA ASP A 32 8.87 -4.51 -6.57
C ASP A 32 9.40 -4.33 -5.13
N THR A 33 9.38 -3.10 -4.59
CA THR A 33 10.04 -2.77 -3.31
C THR A 33 9.12 -2.63 -2.11
N ALA A 34 7.79 -2.59 -2.27
CA ALA A 34 6.89 -2.24 -1.18
C ALA A 34 5.76 -3.28 -0.96
N SER A 35 6.15 -4.50 -0.63
CA SER A 35 5.23 -5.62 -0.37
C SER A 35 4.64 -5.62 1.05
N HIS A 36 5.20 -4.87 2.00
CA HIS A 36 4.71 -4.80 3.39
C HIS A 36 5.03 -3.46 4.05
N LEU A 37 3.99 -2.81 4.58
CA LEU A 37 4.03 -1.52 5.26
C LEU A 37 3.45 -1.64 6.65
N VAL A 38 4.02 -0.93 7.62
CA VAL A 38 3.52 -0.88 8.99
C VAL A 38 3.25 0.56 9.39
N PHE A 39 1.99 0.84 9.72
CA PHE A 39 1.54 2.15 10.20
C PHE A 39 1.25 2.09 11.69
N LYS A 40 1.68 3.10 12.42
CA LYS A 40 1.32 3.29 13.82
C LYS A 40 0.40 4.49 13.96
N SER A 41 -0.76 4.28 14.58
CA SER A 41 -1.64 5.34 15.06
C SER A 41 -1.98 5.05 16.50
N GLU A 42 -1.52 5.91 17.42
CA GLU A 42 -1.60 5.66 18.87
C GLU A 42 -0.99 4.29 19.22
N ASP A 43 -1.75 3.42 19.88
CA ASP A 43 -1.32 2.07 20.28
C ASP A 43 -1.70 0.99 19.26
N ILE A 44 -2.19 1.38 18.07
CA ILE A 44 -2.59 0.45 17.00
C ILE A 44 -1.53 0.41 15.91
N LEU A 45 -1.04 -0.80 15.62
CA LEU A 45 -0.23 -1.11 14.45
C LEU A 45 -1.11 -1.71 13.37
N THR A 46 -0.99 -1.18 12.15
CA THR A 46 -1.66 -1.70 10.95
C THR A 46 -0.60 -2.16 9.96
N ASP A 47 -0.55 -3.46 9.75
CA ASP A 47 0.23 -4.15 8.75
C ASP A 47 -0.56 -4.16 7.43
N LEU A 48 0.00 -3.59 6.36
CA LEU A 48 -0.56 -3.55 5.02
C LEU A 48 0.40 -4.28 4.08
N PHE A 49 -0.07 -5.39 3.51
CA PHE A 49 0.64 -6.08 2.44
C PHE A 49 0.01 -5.70 1.11
N CYS A 50 0.82 -5.22 0.17
CA CYS A 50 0.34 -4.74 -1.13
C CYS A 50 0.89 -5.59 -2.26
N MET A 51 0.09 -5.74 -3.31
CA MET A 51 0.52 -6.34 -4.56
C MET A 51 1.48 -5.41 -5.33
N PRO A 52 2.67 -5.88 -5.72
CA PRO A 52 3.62 -5.09 -6.48
C PRO A 52 3.38 -5.28 -8.00
N PHE A 53 2.33 -4.69 -8.58
CA PHE A 53 2.12 -4.78 -10.04
C PHE A 53 2.30 -3.43 -10.74
N CYS A 54 3.30 -3.35 -11.64
CA CYS A 54 3.55 -2.31 -12.65
C CYS A 54 3.08 -0.87 -12.32
N GLY A 55 3.31 -0.43 -11.09
CA GLY A 55 2.80 0.82 -10.57
C GLY A 55 3.76 1.49 -9.60
N THR A 56 3.36 2.67 -9.14
CA THR A 56 4.06 3.41 -8.10
C THR A 56 3.23 3.39 -6.83
N LEU A 57 3.86 2.96 -5.73
CA LEU A 57 3.31 3.12 -4.39
C LEU A 57 3.86 4.40 -3.80
N ILE A 58 3.00 5.25 -3.25
CA ILE A 58 3.40 6.54 -2.70
C ILE A 58 2.92 6.61 -1.26
N HIS A 59 3.85 6.76 -0.33
CA HIS A 59 3.53 7.12 1.05
C HIS A 59 3.47 8.62 1.16
N ALA A 60 2.54 9.11 1.94
CA ALA A 60 2.49 10.51 2.31
C ALA A 60 1.89 10.65 3.71
N LYS A 61 1.91 11.88 4.22
CA LYS A 61 1.14 12.27 5.38
C LYS A 61 0.22 13.42 5.02
N GLY A 62 -0.98 13.42 5.59
CA GLY A 62 -1.97 14.45 5.35
C GLY A 62 -2.87 14.66 6.57
N PRO A 63 -3.68 15.72 6.58
CA PRO A 63 -4.58 16.02 7.68
C PRO A 63 -5.66 14.94 7.79
N GLY A 64 -5.75 14.29 8.96
CA GLY A 64 -6.89 13.44 9.28
C GLY A 64 -8.10 14.32 9.55
N ASN A 65 -8.98 14.58 8.59
CA ASN A 65 -10.13 15.44 8.83
C ASN A 65 -11.10 14.80 9.86
N PRO A 66 -11.47 15.43 11.01
CA PRO A 66 -11.27 16.82 11.45
C PRO A 66 -10.14 17.06 12.48
N SER A 67 -9.26 16.09 12.74
CA SER A 67 -8.11 16.26 13.62
C SER A 67 -6.97 17.09 12.99
N ASN A 68 -6.16 17.71 13.85
CA ASN A 68 -4.90 18.36 13.45
C ASN A 68 -3.74 17.36 13.32
N SER A 69 -4.00 16.06 13.47
CA SER A 69 -2.97 15.04 13.34
C SER A 69 -2.72 14.72 11.87
N LEU A 70 -1.45 14.55 11.54
CA LEU A 70 -1.05 14.00 10.25
C LEU A 70 -1.20 12.48 10.29
N ILE A 71 -2.07 11.93 9.46
CA ILE A 71 -2.25 10.48 9.31
C ILE A 71 -1.46 9.97 8.10
N PRO A 72 -1.00 8.70 8.13
CA PRO A 72 -0.36 8.10 6.98
C PRO A 72 -1.36 7.88 5.84
N TYR A 73 -0.91 8.15 4.62
CA TYR A 73 -1.59 7.86 3.37
C TYR A 73 -0.75 6.89 2.55
N VAL A 74 -1.43 5.94 1.92
CA VAL A 74 -0.87 5.07 0.88
C VAL A 74 -1.64 5.35 -0.39
N ILE A 75 -0.93 5.69 -1.45
CA ILE A 75 -1.50 6.03 -2.74
C ILE A 75 -0.88 5.10 -3.76
N GLU A 76 -1.72 4.32 -4.41
CA GLU A 76 -1.32 3.45 -5.51
C GLU A 76 -1.68 4.10 -6.83
N ARG A 77 -0.73 4.07 -7.75
CA ARG A 77 -0.92 4.57 -9.09
C ARG A 77 -0.46 3.51 -10.08
N ALA A 78 -1.41 3.02 -10.87
CA ALA A 78 -1.15 2.26 -12.07
C ALA A 78 -1.27 3.19 -13.29
N GLU A 79 -0.51 2.89 -14.33
CA GLU A 79 -0.63 3.54 -15.64
C GLU A 79 -1.01 2.47 -16.68
N GLY A 80 -1.96 2.76 -17.56
CA GLY A 80 -2.44 1.80 -18.56
C GLY A 80 -3.97 1.76 -18.68
N THR A 81 -4.45 0.80 -19.47
CA THR A 81 -5.89 0.56 -19.68
C THR A 81 -6.49 -0.38 -18.63
N GLU A 82 -5.65 -1.11 -17.90
CA GLU A 82 -6.04 -2.06 -16.87
C GLU A 82 -5.22 -1.80 -15.61
N ALA A 83 -5.86 -1.93 -14.45
CA ALA A 83 -5.20 -1.80 -13.16
C ALA A 83 -5.75 -2.85 -12.19
N CYS A 84 -4.86 -3.55 -11.50
CA CYS A 84 -5.19 -4.51 -10.45
C CYS A 84 -4.47 -4.08 -9.18
N PHE A 85 -5.22 -3.88 -8.10
CA PHE A 85 -4.71 -3.58 -6.78
C PHE A 85 -5.25 -4.61 -5.80
N ALA A 86 -4.38 -5.18 -4.98
CA ALA A 86 -4.77 -6.17 -3.99
C ALA A 86 -3.99 -5.98 -2.70
N HIS A 87 -4.70 -6.15 -1.59
CA HIS A 87 -4.21 -5.82 -0.26
C HIS A 87 -4.62 -6.86 0.77
N VAL A 88 -3.74 -7.07 1.74
CA VAL A 88 -4.09 -7.74 3.00
C VAL A 88 -3.80 -6.75 4.12
N LEU A 89 -4.85 -6.40 4.88
CA LEU A 89 -4.74 -5.52 6.03
C LEU A 89 -4.94 -6.29 7.33
N SER A 90 -4.09 -6.03 8.31
CA SER A 90 -4.22 -6.56 9.65
C SER A 90 -3.87 -5.49 10.67
N SER A 91 -4.82 -5.16 11.55
CA SER A 91 -4.60 -4.24 12.66
C SER A 91 -4.52 -4.99 13.99
N ARG A 92 -3.69 -4.48 14.91
CA ARG A 92 -3.46 -5.05 16.24
C ARG A 92 -2.99 -3.99 17.21
N ASN A 93 -3.12 -4.24 18.51
CA ASN A 93 -2.41 -3.42 19.49
C ASN A 93 -0.90 -3.63 19.33
N GLU A 94 -0.10 -2.61 19.63
CA GLU A 94 1.37 -2.66 19.53
C GLU A 94 1.96 -3.81 20.37
N LYS A 95 1.34 -4.11 21.51
CA LYS A 95 1.75 -5.18 22.43
C LYS A 95 1.36 -6.58 21.96
N ASP A 96 0.41 -6.69 21.04
CA ASP A 96 -0.08 -7.97 20.55
C ASP A 96 0.80 -8.45 19.37
N PRO A 97 1.10 -9.77 19.30
CA PRO A 97 1.84 -10.33 18.19
C PRO A 97 1.07 -10.20 16.87
N ALA A 98 1.80 -10.09 15.76
CA ALA A 98 1.23 -10.09 14.43
C ALA A 98 0.50 -11.41 14.13
N LYS A 99 -0.77 -11.31 13.70
CA LYS A 99 -1.56 -12.48 13.27
C LYS A 99 -1.31 -12.83 11.80
N VAL A 100 -1.03 -11.83 10.97
CA VAL A 100 -0.61 -11.99 9.58
C VAL A 100 0.91 -11.79 9.53
N LEU A 101 1.62 -12.76 8.99
CA LEU A 101 3.08 -12.83 8.90
C LEU A 101 3.60 -12.53 7.49
N GLY A 102 2.73 -12.59 6.49
CA GLY A 102 3.06 -12.30 5.11
C GLY A 102 1.87 -12.53 4.18
N ALA A 103 1.89 -11.86 3.03
CA ALA A 103 0.99 -12.13 1.93
C ALA A 103 1.77 -12.23 0.62
N GLU A 104 1.39 -13.17 -0.21
CA GLU A 104 1.94 -13.37 -1.56
C GLU A 104 0.77 -13.25 -2.55
N PHE A 105 1.03 -12.56 -3.66
CA PHE A 105 0.03 -12.26 -4.69
C PHE A 105 0.53 -12.77 -6.03
N VAL A 106 -0.25 -13.61 -6.69
CA VAL A 106 0.07 -14.18 -8.00
C VAL A 106 -1.05 -13.82 -8.97
N LYS A 107 -0.73 -12.93 -9.93
CA LYS A 107 -1.66 -12.55 -11.00
C LYS A 107 -1.53 -13.53 -12.17
N GLY A 108 -2.61 -14.22 -12.50
CA GLY A 108 -2.79 -14.90 -13.78
C GLY A 108 -3.50 -14.00 -14.80
N ASP A 109 -3.90 -14.57 -15.94
CA ASP A 109 -4.61 -13.82 -16.98
C ASP A 109 -6.06 -13.50 -16.58
N ALA A 110 -6.74 -14.43 -15.92
CA ALA A 110 -8.15 -14.33 -15.54
C ALA A 110 -8.41 -14.48 -14.04
N CYS A 111 -7.37 -14.69 -13.24
CA CYS A 111 -7.50 -14.83 -11.79
C CYS A 111 -6.35 -14.18 -11.04
N LEU A 112 -6.63 -13.76 -9.81
CA LEU A 112 -5.67 -13.35 -8.81
C LEU A 112 -5.70 -14.37 -7.68
N HIS A 113 -4.58 -15.03 -7.44
CA HIS A 113 -4.39 -15.92 -6.29
C HIS A 113 -3.65 -15.16 -5.17
N VAL A 114 -4.19 -15.22 -3.95
CA VAL A 114 -3.62 -14.56 -2.77
C VAL A 114 -3.38 -15.57 -1.67
N THR A 115 -2.14 -15.67 -1.22
CA THR A 115 -1.71 -16.56 -0.14
C THR A 115 -1.37 -15.74 1.09
N VAL A 116 -2.10 -15.94 2.19
CA VAL A 116 -1.91 -15.23 3.45
C VAL A 116 -1.33 -16.18 4.49
N ARG A 117 -0.09 -15.92 4.90
CA ARG A 117 0.56 -16.64 6.02
C ARG A 117 0.13 -15.99 7.33
N THR A 118 -0.48 -16.77 8.20
CA THR A 118 -0.91 -16.35 9.55
C THR A 118 -0.15 -17.11 10.63
N ALA A 119 -0.22 -16.62 11.87
CA ALA A 119 0.30 -17.35 13.05
C ALA A 119 -0.37 -18.72 13.25
N SER A 120 -1.57 -18.93 12.69
CA SER A 120 -2.33 -20.20 12.78
C SER A 120 -2.21 -21.11 11.55
N GLY A 121 -1.40 -20.72 10.54
CA GLY A 121 -1.25 -21.45 9.28
C GLY A 121 -1.53 -20.60 8.05
N CYS A 122 -1.71 -21.25 6.91
CA CYS A 122 -1.92 -20.59 5.62
C CYS A 122 -3.42 -20.45 5.29
N ARG A 123 -3.77 -19.40 4.54
CA ARG A 123 -5.09 -19.19 3.93
C ARG A 123 -4.88 -18.77 2.48
N GLU A 124 -5.67 -19.32 1.58
CA GLU A 124 -5.58 -19.08 0.14
C GLU A 124 -6.92 -18.53 -0.35
N PHE A 125 -6.86 -17.60 -1.29
CA PHE A 125 -8.01 -16.92 -1.88
C PHE A 125 -7.81 -16.79 -3.38
N ASP A 126 -8.83 -17.15 -4.14
CA ASP A 126 -8.88 -16.97 -5.59
C ASP A 126 -9.93 -15.92 -5.93
N PHE A 127 -9.55 -14.94 -6.74
CA PHE A 127 -10.43 -13.90 -7.24
C PHE A 127 -10.45 -13.95 -8.77
N ASP A 128 -11.63 -14.14 -9.35
CA ASP A 128 -11.80 -14.01 -10.79
C ASP A 128 -11.63 -12.53 -11.20
N MET A 129 -10.90 -12.30 -12.28
CA MET A 129 -10.69 -10.96 -12.86
C MET A 129 -11.55 -10.86 -14.13
N GLU A 130 -12.52 -9.94 -14.11
CA GLU A 130 -13.42 -9.63 -15.23
C GLU A 130 -12.73 -8.86 -16.37
#